data_AF-A0A7W4YG72-F1
#
_entry.id   AF-A0A7W4YG72-F1
#
_cell.length_a   1.000
_cell.length_b   1.000
_cell.length_c   1.000
_cell.angle_alpha   90.00
_cell.angle_beta   90.00
_cell.angle_gamma   90.00
#
_symmetry.space_group_name_H-M   'P 1'
#
loop_
_entity.id
_entity.type
_entity.pdbx_description
1 polymer ?
#
loop_
_entity_poly.entity_id
_entity_poly.type
_entity_poly.pdbx_seq_one_letter_code
_entity_poly.pdbx_strand_id
1 'polypeptide(L)'
;MSRQPHFEAQDPQKELVVWLYGLFSDKEGDYIKKTIRECSGWELTAEWLYHMGVPVDQIDDLAKNSASTLPCNMPYITSYFMPRAAGDRPLVVPEGSKNLAFLGNFAETERDTVFTTEYSVRTAMEAVYTLLEIDRGVPEVFASSFDVRTLLSAVYYLNDRKKLHEVKLPFAARVLEKAALAKVKGTYVEELLQDAKLI
;
A
#
# COMPACT_ATOMS: atom_id res chain seq x y z
N MET A 1 6.12 -5.03 12.52
CA MET A 1 7.47 -5.63 12.51
C MET A 1 7.38 -6.99 11.86
N SER A 2 8.34 -7.34 11.00
CA SER A 2 8.38 -8.66 10.36
C SER A 2 8.69 -9.77 11.37
N ARG A 3 8.32 -11.02 11.05
CA ARG A 3 8.74 -12.19 11.82
C ARG A 3 10.27 -12.24 11.91
N GLN A 4 10.78 -12.77 13.02
CA GLN A 4 12.20 -12.92 13.28
C GLN A 4 12.56 -14.42 13.33
N PRO A 5 13.76 -14.82 12.87
CA PRO A 5 14.76 -13.95 12.23
C PRO A 5 14.31 -13.48 10.84
N HIS A 6 14.71 -12.28 10.43
CA HIS A 6 14.42 -11.77 9.08
C HIS A 6 15.43 -12.31 8.06
N PHE A 7 16.67 -12.49 8.48
CA PHE A 7 17.74 -13.10 7.68
C PHE A 7 18.10 -14.47 8.23
N GLU A 8 18.39 -15.44 7.37
CA GLU A 8 18.77 -16.80 7.80
C GLU A 8 20.01 -16.81 8.71
N ALA A 9 20.95 -15.89 8.48
CA ALA A 9 22.18 -15.75 9.26
C ALA A 9 22.01 -15.03 10.62
N GLN A 10 20.84 -14.44 10.90
CA GLN A 10 20.58 -13.70 12.14
C GLN A 10 20.40 -14.67 13.32
N ASP A 11 21.00 -14.37 14.47
CA ASP A 11 20.74 -15.10 15.72
C ASP A 11 19.46 -14.54 16.38
N PRO A 12 18.31 -15.22 16.32
CA PRO A 12 17.04 -14.67 16.81
C PRO A 12 16.98 -14.55 18.34
N GLN A 13 17.92 -15.15 19.08
CA GLN A 13 17.99 -15.01 20.54
C GLN A 13 18.73 -13.74 20.98
N LYS A 14 19.49 -13.11 20.07
CA LYS A 14 20.35 -11.96 20.38
C LYS A 14 20.03 -10.73 19.55
N GLU A 15 19.51 -10.93 18.35
CA GLU A 15 19.35 -9.87 17.35
C GLU A 15 17.90 -9.68 16.97
N LEU A 16 17.52 -8.41 16.80
CA LEU A 16 16.26 -7.99 16.25
C LEU A 16 16.52 -7.06 15.07
N VAL A 17 15.95 -7.36 13.91
CA VAL A 17 16.02 -6.47 12.74
C VAL A 17 14.76 -5.62 12.69
N VAL A 18 14.97 -4.31 12.74
CA VAL A 18 13.92 -3.29 12.63
C VAL A 18 14.14 -2.52 11.33
N TRP A 19 13.05 -2.33 10.56
CA TRP A 19 13.06 -1.48 9.38
C TRP A 19 12.28 -0.20 9.68
N LEU A 20 12.90 0.94 9.38
CA LEU A 20 12.38 2.27 9.62
C LEU A 20 12.48 3.09 8.33
N TYR A 21 11.57 4.05 8.16
CA TYR A 21 11.61 5.04 7.09
C TYR A 21 10.93 6.33 7.54
N GLY A 22 11.35 7.46 6.99
CA GLY A 22 10.70 8.75 7.19
C GLY A 22 10.11 9.25 5.88
N LEU A 23 8.83 9.63 5.89
CA LEU A 23 8.15 10.11 4.68
C LEU A 23 8.57 11.54 4.30
N PHE A 24 8.85 12.39 5.30
CA PHE A 24 9.39 13.72 5.08
C PHE A 24 10.90 13.70 5.29
N SER A 25 11.63 13.97 4.21
CA SER A 25 13.10 13.96 4.26
C SER A 25 13.72 15.35 4.37
N ASP A 26 12.91 16.41 4.44
CA ASP A 26 13.29 17.82 4.49
C ASP A 26 12.86 18.51 5.80
N LYS A 27 12.47 17.73 6.81
CA LYS A 27 12.08 18.21 8.14
C LYS A 27 13.10 17.75 9.17
N GLU A 28 13.39 18.65 10.11
CA GLU A 28 14.15 18.30 11.31
C GLU A 28 13.33 17.37 12.20
N GLY A 29 14.03 16.49 12.92
CA GLY A 29 13.42 15.62 13.93
C GLY A 29 13.02 16.33 15.21
N ASP A 30 12.22 15.63 16.01
CA ASP A 30 11.73 16.06 17.31
C ASP A 30 12.80 15.94 18.40
N TYR A 31 13.70 14.96 18.31
CA TYR A 31 14.86 14.83 19.22
C TYR A 31 16.15 15.25 18.52
N ILE A 32 16.48 14.66 17.38
CA ILE A 32 17.62 15.04 16.55
C ILE A 32 17.24 16.22 15.66
N LYS A 33 17.87 17.37 15.87
CA LYS A 33 17.64 18.62 15.13
C LYS A 33 18.36 18.67 13.78
N LYS A 34 18.19 17.62 12.99
CA LYS A 34 18.69 17.47 11.61
C LYS A 34 17.65 16.80 10.74
N THR A 35 17.76 16.96 9.44
CA THR A 35 16.92 16.19 8.52
C THR A 35 17.36 14.73 8.48
N ILE A 36 16.44 13.81 8.16
CA ILE A 36 16.77 12.37 8.06
C ILE A 36 17.93 12.08 7.08
N ARG A 37 18.15 12.95 6.09
CA ARG A 37 19.24 12.82 5.10
C ARG A 37 20.62 13.14 5.67
N GLU A 38 20.68 13.92 6.73
CA GLU A 38 21.91 14.38 7.40
C GLU A 38 22.23 13.56 8.64
N CYS A 39 21.34 12.63 9.02
CA CYS A 39 21.52 11.76 10.17
C CYS A 39 22.42 10.56 9.83
N SER A 40 23.32 10.26 10.75
CA SER A 40 24.01 8.97 10.85
C SER A 40 23.08 7.89 11.42
N GLY A 41 23.50 6.63 11.35
CA GLY A 41 22.69 5.51 11.85
C GLY A 41 22.25 5.64 13.31
N TRP A 42 23.16 6.03 14.21
CA TRP A 42 22.81 6.18 15.63
C TRP A 42 21.85 7.35 15.87
N GLU A 43 21.94 8.44 15.09
CA GLU A 43 21.01 9.57 15.19
C GLU A 43 19.61 9.16 14.75
N LEU A 44 19.49 8.35 13.69
CA LEU A 44 18.21 7.75 13.29
C LEU A 44 17.65 6.84 14.39
N THR A 45 18.50 6.03 15.03
CA THR A 45 18.07 5.22 16.18
C THR A 45 17.60 6.09 17.34
N ALA A 46 18.34 7.15 17.66
CA ALA A 46 18.01 8.03 18.78
C ALA A 46 16.65 8.72 18.59
N GLU A 47 16.37 9.23 17.39
CA GLU A 47 15.06 9.79 17.03
C GLU A 47 13.93 8.76 17.19
N TRP A 48 14.16 7.52 16.73
CA TRP A 48 13.18 6.44 16.89
C TRP A 48 12.96 6.07 18.36
N LEU A 49 14.02 5.94 19.17
CA LEU A 49 13.92 5.64 20.60
C LEU A 49 13.17 6.74 21.38
N TYR A 50 13.35 8.00 20.99
CA TYR A 50 12.59 9.12 21.54
C TYR A 50 11.09 8.93 21.31
N HIS A 51 10.67 8.60 20.08
CA HIS A 51 9.26 8.34 19.78
C HIS A 51 8.71 7.05 20.41
N MET A 52 9.58 6.10 20.74
CA MET A 52 9.22 4.91 21.53
C MET A 52 9.02 5.22 23.02
N GLY A 53 9.38 6.43 23.49
CA GLY A 53 9.22 6.86 24.87
C GLY A 53 10.35 6.39 25.80
N VAL A 54 11.53 6.08 25.25
CA VAL A 54 12.72 5.77 26.07
C VAL A 54 13.12 6.99 26.90
N PRO A 55 13.52 6.83 28.18
CA PRO A 55 14.02 7.94 28.98
C PRO A 55 15.15 8.70 28.29
N VAL A 56 15.01 10.03 28.18
CA VAL A 56 15.90 10.89 27.37
C VAL A 56 17.38 10.74 27.75
N ASP A 57 17.65 10.53 29.03
CA ASP A 57 18.99 10.32 29.58
C ASP A 57 19.64 8.98 29.15
N GLN A 58 18.89 8.05 28.58
CA GLN A 58 19.37 6.74 28.11
C GLN A 58 19.45 6.63 26.58
N ILE A 59 18.76 7.50 25.84
CA ILE A 59 18.60 7.39 24.38
C ILE A 59 19.94 7.33 23.66
N ASP A 60 20.82 8.30 23.94
CA ASP A 60 22.09 8.44 23.23
C ASP A 60 23.02 7.24 23.44
N ASP A 61 23.07 6.70 24.66
CA ASP A 61 23.89 5.53 24.99
C ASP A 61 23.37 4.28 24.29
N LEU A 62 22.06 4.02 24.40
CA LEU A 62 21.41 2.89 23.72
C LEU A 62 21.58 2.96 22.20
N ALA A 63 21.38 4.14 21.61
CA ALA A 63 21.48 4.35 20.17
C ALA A 63 22.90 4.12 19.63
N LYS A 64 23.94 4.49 20.40
CA LYS A 64 25.35 4.37 20.00
C LYS A 64 25.94 2.99 20.30
N ASN A 65 25.56 2.39 21.42
CA ASN A 65 26.24 1.22 21.98
C ASN A 65 25.42 -0.07 21.94
N SER A 66 24.10 0.02 21.75
CA SER A 66 23.19 -1.15 21.78
C SER A 66 22.48 -1.43 20.45
N ALA A 67 22.72 -0.61 19.42
CA ALA A 67 22.12 -0.77 18.09
C ALA A 67 23.14 -0.53 16.98
N SER A 68 22.97 -1.24 15.86
CA SER A 68 23.68 -0.98 14.62
C SER A 68 22.67 -0.65 13.53
N THR A 69 22.71 0.59 13.03
CA THR A 69 21.75 1.10 12.06
C THR A 69 22.47 1.52 10.78
N LEU A 70 22.07 0.93 9.66
CA LEU A 70 22.61 1.22 8.34
C LEU A 70 21.63 2.12 7.58
N PRO A 71 21.90 3.43 7.43
CA PRO A 71 21.07 4.30 6.61
C PRO A 71 21.22 3.95 5.13
N CYS A 72 20.12 4.02 4.38
CA CYS A 72 20.10 3.84 2.93
C CYS A 72 19.34 5.02 2.30
N ASN A 73 20.04 5.81 1.47
CA ASN A 73 19.42 6.89 0.73
C ASN A 73 19.08 6.41 -0.69
N MET A 74 17.81 6.51 -1.07
CA MET A 74 17.29 6.01 -2.34
C MET A 74 16.58 7.15 -3.09
N PRO A 75 17.27 7.84 -4.03
CA PRO A 75 16.71 9.03 -4.69
C PRO A 75 15.43 8.76 -5.50
N TYR A 76 15.21 7.51 -5.91
CA TYR A 76 14.09 7.11 -6.78
C TYR A 76 13.08 6.18 -6.09
N ILE A 77 13.13 6.04 -4.76
CA ILE A 77 12.24 5.10 -4.06
C ILE A 77 10.76 5.45 -4.24
N THR A 78 10.42 6.73 -4.42
CA THR A 78 9.04 7.20 -4.64
C THR A 78 8.66 7.33 -6.12
N SER A 79 9.57 7.02 -7.05
CA SER A 79 9.41 7.36 -8.48
C SER A 79 8.22 6.69 -9.15
N TYR A 80 7.77 5.52 -8.68
CA TYR A 80 6.58 4.85 -9.22
C TYR A 80 5.28 5.67 -9.05
N PHE A 81 5.22 6.55 -8.05
CA PHE A 81 4.01 7.31 -7.71
C PHE A 81 4.07 8.77 -8.18
N MET A 82 5.06 9.14 -8.99
CA MET A 82 5.06 10.45 -9.62
C MET A 82 3.82 10.59 -10.52
N PRO A 83 3.13 11.74 -10.49
CA PRO A 83 2.03 12.00 -11.43
C PRO A 83 2.50 11.78 -12.87
N ARG A 84 1.63 11.16 -13.67
CA ARG A 84 1.92 10.76 -15.04
C ARG A 84 0.71 10.95 -15.94
N ALA A 85 0.95 11.05 -17.24
CA ALA A 85 -0.05 11.00 -18.28
C ALA A 85 -0.11 9.61 -18.93
N ALA A 86 -1.18 9.36 -19.69
CA ALA A 86 -1.23 8.21 -20.60
C ALA A 86 -0.12 8.36 -21.65
N GLY A 87 0.64 7.28 -21.88
CA GLY A 87 1.80 7.28 -22.79
C GLY A 87 3.16 7.52 -22.14
N ASP A 88 3.22 8.02 -20.89
CA ASP A 88 4.49 8.20 -20.17
C ASP A 88 5.21 6.88 -19.85
N ARG A 89 4.43 5.79 -19.78
CA ARG A 89 4.94 4.42 -19.64
C ARG A 89 4.68 3.65 -20.94
N PRO A 90 5.66 2.89 -21.46
CA PRO A 90 5.46 2.05 -22.63
C PRO A 90 4.54 0.88 -22.30
N LEU A 91 3.73 0.45 -23.26
CA LEU A 91 3.01 -0.82 -23.17
C LEU A 91 4.00 -1.98 -22.92
N VAL A 92 3.54 -3.03 -22.23
CA VAL A 92 4.34 -4.24 -22.00
C VAL A 92 4.90 -4.78 -23.31
N VAL A 93 4.08 -4.87 -24.36
CA VAL A 93 4.51 -5.10 -25.75
C VAL A 93 4.02 -3.93 -26.59
N PRO A 94 4.89 -3.00 -27.03
CA PRO A 94 4.49 -1.88 -27.87
C PRO A 94 3.86 -2.33 -29.19
N GLU A 95 2.94 -1.52 -29.72
CA GLU A 95 2.29 -1.79 -31.01
C GLU A 95 3.33 -1.99 -32.12
N GLY A 96 3.18 -3.06 -32.91
CA GLY A 96 4.11 -3.41 -33.97
C GLY A 96 5.42 -4.09 -33.53
N SER A 97 5.70 -4.18 -32.22
CA SER A 97 6.86 -4.90 -31.69
C SER A 97 6.84 -6.38 -32.11
N LYS A 98 8.02 -6.94 -32.38
CA LYS A 98 8.20 -8.34 -32.81
C LYS A 98 8.99 -9.19 -31.83
N ASN A 99 9.90 -8.56 -31.09
CA ASN A 99 10.85 -9.24 -30.21
C ASN A 99 11.31 -8.38 -29.03
N LEU A 100 10.58 -7.30 -28.72
CA LEU A 100 10.89 -6.38 -27.62
C LEU A 100 9.68 -6.23 -26.68
N ALA A 101 9.93 -6.28 -25.38
CA ALA A 101 8.95 -5.99 -24.33
C ALA A 101 9.57 -5.15 -23.20
N PHE A 102 8.74 -4.38 -22.51
CA PHE A 102 9.08 -3.66 -21.29
C PHE A 102 8.41 -4.34 -20.09
N LEU A 103 9.19 -4.62 -19.04
CA LEU A 103 8.72 -5.31 -17.84
C LEU A 103 8.85 -4.41 -16.60
N GLY A 104 8.13 -4.79 -15.55
CA GLY A 104 8.23 -4.15 -14.24
C GLY A 104 7.32 -2.94 -14.09
N ASN A 105 7.52 -2.22 -12.99
CA ASN A 105 6.59 -1.20 -12.49
C ASN A 105 6.54 0.09 -13.33
N PHE A 106 7.42 0.24 -14.32
CA PHE A 106 7.39 1.35 -15.28
C PHE A 106 6.81 0.95 -16.65
N ALA A 107 6.38 -0.30 -16.86
CA ALA A 107 5.58 -0.69 -18.02
C ALA A 107 4.09 -0.40 -17.79
N GLU A 108 3.32 -0.30 -18.86
CA GLU A 108 1.88 -0.03 -18.83
C GLU A 108 1.07 -1.29 -19.11
N THR A 109 0.19 -1.64 -18.16
CA THR A 109 -0.88 -2.62 -18.28
C THR A 109 -2.10 -2.13 -17.48
N GLU A 110 -3.28 -2.64 -17.80
CA GLU A 110 -4.56 -2.12 -17.31
C GLU A 110 -4.80 -2.43 -15.81
N ARG A 111 -5.40 -1.45 -15.10
CA ARG A 111 -6.00 -1.55 -13.74
C ARG A 111 -5.08 -1.94 -12.57
N ASP A 112 -3.97 -2.63 -12.81
CA ASP A 112 -3.10 -3.14 -11.74
C ASP A 112 -2.27 -2.01 -11.09
N THR A 113 -1.71 -2.28 -9.92
CA THR A 113 -1.04 -1.31 -9.06
C THR A 113 0.47 -1.53 -8.99
N VAL A 114 1.23 -0.47 -9.29
CA VAL A 114 2.69 -0.46 -9.16
C VAL A 114 3.11 -0.39 -7.68
N PHE A 115 4.43 -0.46 -7.42
CA PHE A 115 4.98 -0.66 -6.08
C PHE A 115 4.60 -2.02 -5.48
N THR A 116 4.33 -3.00 -6.35
CA THR A 116 4.01 -4.36 -5.95
C THR A 116 4.88 -5.35 -6.71
N THR A 117 5.14 -6.50 -6.09
CA THR A 117 5.77 -7.62 -6.79
C THR A 117 4.83 -8.23 -7.81
N GLU A 118 3.52 -8.17 -7.57
CA GLU A 118 2.48 -8.66 -8.48
C GLU A 118 2.58 -7.99 -9.86
N TYR A 119 2.71 -6.65 -9.91
CA TYR A 119 2.85 -5.93 -11.18
C TYR A 119 4.08 -6.38 -11.99
N SER A 120 5.20 -6.65 -11.31
CA SER A 120 6.40 -7.19 -11.96
C SER A 120 6.16 -8.58 -12.55
N VAL A 121 5.45 -9.45 -11.83
CA VAL A 121 5.10 -10.80 -12.31
C VAL A 121 4.09 -10.74 -13.45
N ARG A 122 3.06 -9.89 -13.35
CA ARG A 122 2.06 -9.66 -14.39
C ARG A 122 2.69 -9.21 -15.70
N THR A 123 3.48 -8.13 -15.66
CA THR A 123 4.11 -7.58 -16.87
C THR A 123 5.05 -8.60 -17.52
N ALA A 124 5.77 -9.40 -16.72
CA ALA A 124 6.55 -10.52 -17.24
C ALA A 124 5.68 -11.60 -17.89
N MET A 125 4.58 -12.00 -17.25
CA MET A 125 3.65 -12.99 -17.80
C MET A 125 3.02 -12.53 -19.11
N GLU A 126 2.50 -11.30 -19.14
CA GLU A 126 1.89 -10.69 -20.34
C GLU A 126 2.90 -10.62 -21.49
N ALA A 127 4.12 -10.14 -21.25
CA ALA A 127 5.16 -10.07 -22.28
C ALA A 127 5.49 -11.44 -22.89
N VAL A 128 5.74 -12.44 -22.03
CA VAL A 128 6.08 -13.80 -22.48
C VAL A 128 4.92 -14.42 -23.25
N TYR A 129 3.69 -14.25 -22.76
CA TYR A 129 2.50 -14.81 -23.40
C TYR A 129 2.22 -14.17 -24.76
N THR A 130 2.35 -12.85 -24.86
CA THR A 130 2.14 -12.13 -26.11
C THR A 130 3.23 -12.41 -27.14
N LEU A 131 4.52 -12.39 -26.76
CA LEU A 131 5.61 -12.56 -27.73
C LEU A 131 5.82 -14.01 -28.18
N LEU A 132 5.48 -14.99 -27.35
CA LEU A 132 5.61 -16.42 -27.70
C LEU A 132 4.29 -17.06 -28.11
N GLU A 133 3.22 -16.27 -28.25
CA GLU A 133 1.89 -16.74 -28.67
C GLU A 133 1.38 -17.92 -27.82
N ILE A 134 1.54 -17.81 -26.48
CA ILE A 134 1.12 -18.87 -25.55
C ILE A 134 -0.41 -18.93 -25.51
N ASP A 135 -0.98 -20.06 -25.90
CA ASP A 135 -2.43 -20.32 -25.90
C ASP A 135 -2.97 -20.64 -24.50
N ARG A 136 -2.92 -19.63 -23.61
CA ARG A 136 -3.47 -19.69 -22.26
C ARG A 136 -3.83 -18.28 -21.76
N GLY A 137 -4.94 -18.14 -21.06
CA GLY A 137 -5.34 -16.87 -20.46
C GLY A 137 -4.39 -16.42 -19.34
N VAL A 138 -3.99 -15.13 -19.38
CA VAL A 138 -3.39 -14.43 -18.23
C VAL A 138 -4.54 -14.02 -17.30
N PRO A 139 -4.43 -14.25 -15.97
CA PRO A 139 -5.47 -13.84 -15.04
C PRO A 139 -5.63 -12.31 -15.04
N GLU A 140 -6.86 -11.83 -15.17
CA GLU A 140 -7.16 -10.41 -15.01
C GLU A 140 -6.84 -9.92 -13.58
N VAL A 141 -6.77 -8.60 -13.41
CA VAL A 141 -6.74 -8.01 -12.07
C VAL A 141 -8.03 -8.37 -11.34
N PHE A 142 -7.91 -8.90 -10.12
CA PHE A 142 -9.04 -9.37 -9.32
C PHE A 142 -10.19 -8.35 -9.31
N ALA A 143 -11.37 -8.78 -9.74
CA ALA A 143 -12.52 -7.93 -10.05
C ALA A 143 -13.29 -7.41 -8.82
N SER A 144 -12.64 -7.24 -7.67
CA SER A 144 -13.27 -6.78 -6.42
C SER A 144 -13.97 -5.42 -6.56
N SER A 145 -13.46 -4.53 -7.42
CA SER A 145 -14.07 -3.23 -7.71
C SER A 145 -15.42 -3.33 -8.42
N PHE A 146 -15.77 -4.50 -8.96
CA PHE A 146 -17.03 -4.78 -9.64
C PHE A 146 -17.94 -5.72 -8.84
N ASP A 147 -17.47 -6.27 -7.73
CA ASP A 147 -18.27 -7.11 -6.85
C ASP A 147 -19.10 -6.25 -5.89
N VAL A 148 -20.42 -6.24 -6.08
CA VAL A 148 -21.36 -5.49 -5.24
C VAL A 148 -21.19 -5.81 -3.75
N ARG A 149 -20.84 -7.05 -3.39
CA ARG A 149 -20.65 -7.47 -1.99
C ARG A 149 -19.45 -6.75 -1.39
N THR A 150 -18.35 -6.65 -2.16
CA THR A 150 -17.17 -5.91 -1.75
C THR A 150 -17.45 -4.41 -1.65
N LEU A 151 -18.21 -3.84 -2.58
CA LEU A 151 -18.59 -2.42 -2.55
C LEU A 151 -19.45 -2.09 -1.32
N LEU A 152 -20.47 -2.91 -1.02
CA LEU A 152 -21.31 -2.74 0.18
C LEU A 152 -20.48 -2.88 1.46
N SER A 153 -19.59 -3.88 1.51
CA SER A 153 -18.67 -4.06 2.64
C SER A 153 -17.75 -2.84 2.82
N ALA A 154 -17.22 -2.30 1.72
CA ALA A 154 -16.37 -1.10 1.75
C ALA A 154 -17.13 0.10 2.32
N VAL A 155 -18.40 0.31 1.96
CA VAL A 155 -19.23 1.38 2.55
C VAL A 155 -19.31 1.22 4.07
N TYR A 156 -19.54 0.02 4.58
CA TYR A 156 -19.62 -0.22 6.02
C TYR A 156 -18.29 0.08 6.73
N TYR A 157 -17.18 -0.48 6.23
CA TYR A 157 -15.88 -0.33 6.87
C TYR A 157 -15.30 1.09 6.76
N LEU A 158 -15.53 1.80 5.65
CA LEU A 158 -15.12 3.19 5.47
C LEU A 158 -15.88 4.17 6.38
N ASN A 159 -17.07 3.77 6.86
CA ASN A 159 -17.89 4.57 7.77
C ASN A 159 -17.75 4.12 9.24
N ASP A 160 -16.60 3.58 9.64
CA ASP A 160 -16.37 3.08 11.01
C ASP A 160 -17.38 2.03 11.47
N ARG A 161 -17.82 1.14 10.56
CA ARG A 161 -18.78 0.07 10.87
C ARG A 161 -20.16 0.60 11.29
N LYS A 162 -20.54 1.78 10.78
CA LYS A 162 -21.87 2.38 10.97
C LYS A 162 -22.87 1.83 9.95
N LYS A 163 -24.11 1.63 10.39
CA LYS A 163 -25.25 1.35 9.51
C LYS A 163 -25.59 2.60 8.70
N LEU A 164 -26.31 2.43 7.60
CA LEU A 164 -26.65 3.53 6.68
C LEU A 164 -27.33 4.71 7.41
N HIS A 165 -28.26 4.41 8.32
CA HIS A 165 -28.99 5.44 9.06
C HIS A 165 -28.13 6.27 10.03
N GLU A 166 -26.94 5.76 10.41
CA GLU A 166 -25.97 6.43 11.28
C GLU A 166 -24.98 7.29 10.49
N VAL A 167 -24.88 7.07 9.16
CA VAL A 167 -24.02 7.86 8.29
C VAL A 167 -24.57 9.28 8.17
N LYS A 168 -23.67 10.27 8.31
CA LYS A 168 -24.01 11.69 8.19
C LYS A 168 -24.15 12.04 6.72
N LEU A 169 -25.35 11.88 6.19
CA LEU A 169 -25.72 12.32 4.85
C LEU A 169 -26.42 13.69 4.88
N PRO A 170 -26.28 14.52 3.83
CA PRO A 170 -27.12 15.70 3.64
C PRO A 170 -28.62 15.36 3.72
N PHE A 171 -29.46 16.29 4.18
CA PHE A 171 -30.88 16.02 4.43
C PHE A 171 -31.62 15.39 3.23
N ALA A 172 -31.39 15.90 2.02
CA ALA A 172 -31.97 15.35 0.80
C ALA A 172 -31.60 13.88 0.56
N ALA A 173 -30.33 13.53 0.81
CA ALA A 173 -29.84 12.15 0.68
C ALA A 173 -30.44 11.22 1.75
N ARG A 174 -30.70 11.71 2.98
CA ARG A 174 -31.39 10.93 4.03
C ARG A 174 -32.84 10.60 3.68
N VAL A 175 -33.57 11.54 3.07
CA VAL A 175 -34.94 11.29 2.62
C VAL A 175 -34.95 10.25 1.51
N LEU A 176 -34.01 10.35 0.56
CA LEU A 176 -33.83 9.39 -0.52
C LEU A 176 -33.47 7.99 0.01
N GLU A 177 -32.54 7.91 0.97
CA GLU A 177 -32.13 6.68 1.64
C GLU A 177 -33.33 5.96 2.27
N LYS A 178 -34.13 6.67 3.09
CA LYS A 178 -35.33 6.08 3.70
C LYS A 178 -36.32 5.54 2.67
N ALA A 179 -36.55 6.29 1.58
CA ALA A 179 -37.43 5.86 0.51
C ALA A 179 -36.87 4.64 -0.25
N ALA A 180 -35.55 4.60 -0.48
CA ALA A 180 -34.87 3.46 -1.10
C ALA A 180 -34.95 2.21 -0.20
N LEU A 181 -34.65 2.36 1.10
CA LEU A 181 -34.75 1.29 2.09
C LEU A 181 -36.17 0.72 2.19
N ALA A 182 -37.19 1.58 2.13
CA ALA A 182 -38.59 1.14 2.11
C ALA A 182 -38.93 0.34 0.85
N LYS A 183 -38.33 0.67 -0.30
CA LYS A 183 -38.56 -0.05 -1.58
C LYS A 183 -37.85 -1.41 -1.66
N VAL A 184 -36.69 -1.54 -1.02
CA VAL A 184 -35.92 -2.80 -1.05
C VAL A 184 -36.35 -3.79 0.02
N LYS A 185 -37.22 -3.39 0.96
CA LYS A 185 -37.73 -4.27 2.01
C LYS A 185 -38.41 -5.52 1.43
N GLY A 186 -38.02 -6.70 1.92
CA GLY A 186 -38.47 -8.01 1.49
C GLY A 186 -37.82 -8.51 0.19
N THR A 187 -36.73 -7.89 -0.27
CA THR A 187 -36.03 -8.28 -1.51
C THR A 187 -34.64 -8.84 -1.22
N TYR A 188 -34.03 -9.50 -2.22
CA TYR A 188 -32.64 -9.95 -2.13
C TYR A 188 -31.63 -8.81 -1.91
N VAL A 189 -31.97 -7.57 -2.32
CA VAL A 189 -31.13 -6.41 -2.04
C VAL A 189 -31.10 -6.10 -0.54
N GLU A 190 -32.20 -6.33 0.17
CA GLU A 190 -32.23 -6.22 1.64
C GLU A 190 -31.31 -7.26 2.28
N GLU A 191 -31.34 -8.50 1.81
CA GLU A 191 -30.45 -9.57 2.29
C GLU A 191 -28.97 -9.20 2.08
N LEU A 192 -28.60 -8.69 0.90
CA LEU A 192 -27.23 -8.22 0.62
C LEU A 192 -26.81 -7.07 1.55
N LEU A 193 -27.73 -6.15 1.87
CA LEU A 193 -27.47 -5.06 2.82
C LEU A 193 -27.32 -5.58 4.26
N GLN A 194 -28.10 -6.59 4.66
CA GLN A 194 -27.99 -7.25 5.97
C GLN A 194 -26.66 -8.01 6.09
N ASP A 195 -26.28 -8.78 5.07
CA ASP A 195 -25.02 -9.52 5.01
C ASP A 195 -23.81 -8.57 5.10
N ALA A 196 -23.91 -7.40 4.47
CA ALA A 196 -22.92 -6.33 4.56
C ALA A 196 -22.98 -5.50 5.86
N LYS A 197 -23.93 -5.78 6.77
CA LYS A 197 -24.16 -5.08 8.05
C LYS A 197 -24.54 -3.61 7.91
N LEU A 198 -25.11 -3.24 6.77
CA LEU A 198 -25.50 -1.87 6.44
C LEU A 198 -26.87 -1.47 6.99
N ILE A 199 -27.72 -2.45 7.31
CA ILE A 199 -29.05 -2.25 7.90
C ILE A 199 -29.26 -3.12 9.14
#